data_AF-A0A1V5LQ03-F1
#
_entry.id   AF-A0A1V5LQ03-F1
#
_cell.length_a   1.000
_cell.length_b   1.000
_cell.length_c   1.000
_cell.angle_alpha   90.00
_cell.angle_beta   90.00
_cell.angle_gamma   90.00
#
_symmetry.space_group_name_H-M   'P 1'
#
loop_
_entity.id
_entity.type
_entity.pdbx_description
1 polymer ?
#
loop_
_entity_poly.entity_id
_entity_poly.type
_entity_poly.pdbx_seq_one_letter_code
_entity_poly.pdbx_strand_id
1 'polypeptide(L)'
;MKFFGVTDKAISIDDIADWLQENMIDAEIESDQESEPGDWQELTLLLDSGEPVVDVVKLSCATSEFDEAIEETVRMLLDSPVPINPASAVRWLCQYMKRVKVIYNFRPLIGLDSEAGWVLFDTVWKSVRKELKGIVFCEGEGFTNEEGAQITCQFTGTMSGQVNAAVLGEDGQWQEFSLDLSDNQALEYFQRGQKPA
;
A
#
# COMPACT_ATOMS: atom_id res chain seq x y z
N MET A 1 0.96 1.34 6.47
CA MET A 1 0.99 1.10 5.02
C MET A 1 -0.24 1.73 4.38
N LYS A 2 -0.11 2.36 3.21
CA LYS A 2 -1.25 2.93 2.46
C LYS A 2 -1.42 2.19 1.14
N PHE A 3 -2.67 1.95 0.73
CA PHE A 3 -3.04 1.43 -0.57
C PHE A 3 -3.88 2.47 -1.32
N PHE A 4 -3.52 2.76 -2.56
CA PHE A 4 -4.17 3.75 -3.42
C PHE A 4 -4.86 3.03 -4.58
N GLY A 5 -6.16 2.79 -4.45
CA GLY A 5 -6.99 2.09 -5.43
C GLY A 5 -7.51 3.03 -6.51
N VAL A 6 -7.52 2.59 -7.77
CA VAL A 6 -8.09 3.33 -8.92
C VAL A 6 -9.50 2.88 -9.29
N THR A 7 -9.99 1.84 -8.64
CA THR A 7 -11.36 1.34 -8.75
C THR A 7 -12.10 1.59 -7.45
N ASP A 8 -13.36 1.99 -7.57
CA ASP A 8 -14.26 2.22 -6.44
C ASP A 8 -15.20 1.03 -6.25
N LYS A 9 -14.62 -0.17 -6.15
CA LYS A 9 -15.41 -1.35 -5.82
C LYS A 9 -15.65 -1.33 -4.32
N ALA A 10 -16.91 -1.33 -3.91
CA ALA A 10 -17.31 -1.48 -2.52
C ALA A 10 -16.81 -2.81 -1.96
N ILE A 11 -16.14 -2.75 -0.81
CA ILE A 11 -15.78 -3.88 0.04
C ILE A 11 -16.55 -3.67 1.33
N SER A 12 -17.55 -4.50 1.61
CA SER A 12 -18.34 -4.39 2.85
C SER A 12 -17.64 -5.04 4.04
N ILE A 13 -18.16 -4.81 5.25
CA ILE A 13 -17.72 -5.56 6.44
C ILE A 13 -18.02 -7.06 6.26
N ASP A 14 -19.17 -7.39 5.67
CA ASP A 14 -19.54 -8.77 5.35
C ASP A 14 -18.53 -9.43 4.39
N ASP A 15 -18.05 -8.72 3.36
CA ASP A 15 -17.01 -9.26 2.46
C ASP A 15 -15.73 -9.62 3.25
N ILE A 16 -15.33 -8.77 4.21
CA ILE A 16 -14.15 -9.00 5.05
C ILE A 16 -14.38 -10.20 5.97
N ALA A 17 -15.56 -10.31 6.58
CA ALA A 17 -15.93 -11.44 7.42
C ALA A 17 -15.93 -12.76 6.63
N ASP A 18 -16.47 -12.74 5.41
CA ASP A 18 -16.47 -13.88 4.50
C ASP A 18 -15.04 -14.33 4.17
N TRP A 19 -14.11 -13.41 3.89
CA TRP A 19 -12.71 -13.76 3.64
C TRP A 19 -12.04 -14.44 4.84
N LEU A 20 -12.32 -13.96 6.05
CA LEU A 20 -11.79 -14.57 7.27
C LEU A 20 -12.38 -15.97 7.47
N GLN A 21 -13.69 -16.12 7.26
CA GLN A 21 -14.39 -17.41 7.38
C GLN A 21 -13.89 -18.44 6.34
N GLU A 22 -13.74 -18.03 5.07
CA GLU A 22 -13.24 -18.90 3.99
C GLU A 22 -11.82 -19.41 4.26
N ASN A 23 -11.02 -18.63 4.98
CA ASN A 23 -9.66 -19.00 5.38
C ASN A 23 -9.58 -19.63 6.77
N MET A 24 -10.72 -19.87 7.44
CA MET A 24 -10.82 -20.43 8.80
C MET A 24 -10.01 -19.64 9.84
N ILE A 25 -10.10 -18.31 9.78
CA ILE A 25 -9.43 -17.41 10.71
C ILE A 25 -10.44 -16.94 11.75
N ASP A 26 -10.20 -17.32 13.01
CA ASP A 26 -10.99 -16.85 14.16
C ASP A 26 -10.56 -15.43 14.52
N ALA A 27 -11.49 -14.48 14.40
CA ALA A 27 -11.22 -13.05 14.55
C ALA A 27 -12.49 -12.25 14.84
N GLU A 28 -12.31 -11.04 15.36
CA GLU A 28 -13.37 -10.06 15.51
C GLU A 28 -13.09 -8.83 14.64
N ILE A 29 -14.16 -8.19 14.15
CA ILE A 29 -14.10 -6.94 13.40
C ILE A 29 -14.90 -5.91 14.20
N GLU A 30 -14.22 -4.91 14.73
CA GLU A 30 -14.86 -3.70 15.25
C GLU A 30 -14.88 -2.66 14.14
N SER A 31 -16.00 -1.99 13.91
CA SER A 31 -16.13 -1.00 12.83
C SER A 31 -17.09 0.11 13.21
N ASP A 32 -17.02 1.21 12.48
CA ASP A 32 -18.08 2.21 12.49
C ASP A 32 -19.37 1.66 11.85
N GLN A 33 -20.46 2.41 12.00
CA GLN A 33 -21.75 1.95 11.50
C GLN A 33 -21.77 1.96 9.96
N GLU A 34 -21.84 0.77 9.36
CA GLU A 34 -22.11 0.59 7.94
C GLU A 34 -23.62 0.67 7.66
N SER A 35 -24.06 1.65 6.86
CA SER A 35 -25.47 1.82 6.49
C SER A 35 -25.78 1.19 5.13
N GLU A 36 -24.81 1.22 4.22
CA GLU A 36 -24.83 0.57 2.91
C GLU A 36 -23.55 -0.25 2.70
N PRO A 37 -23.60 -1.40 1.98
CA PRO A 37 -22.42 -2.22 1.78
C PRO A 37 -21.21 -1.43 1.26
N GLY A 38 -20.15 -1.42 2.05
CA GLY A 38 -18.90 -0.75 1.77
C GLY A 38 -18.87 0.75 2.10
N ASP A 39 -19.80 1.30 2.88
CA ASP A 39 -19.80 2.71 3.29
C ASP A 39 -19.10 3.00 4.64
N TRP A 40 -18.63 1.98 5.35
CA TRP A 40 -17.78 2.10 6.55
C TRP A 40 -16.56 2.98 6.31
N GLN A 41 -16.02 3.66 7.32
CA GLN A 41 -14.81 4.48 7.19
C GLN A 41 -13.66 3.97 8.04
N GLU A 42 -13.96 3.33 9.17
CA GLU A 42 -12.96 2.85 10.12
C GLU A 42 -13.32 1.45 10.59
N LEU A 43 -12.32 0.57 10.60
CA LEU A 43 -12.43 -0.72 11.27
C LEU A 43 -11.11 -1.10 11.95
N THR A 44 -11.22 -1.96 12.94
CA THR A 44 -10.12 -2.60 13.64
C THR A 44 -10.31 -4.10 13.50
N LEU A 45 -9.26 -4.81 13.06
CA LEU A 45 -9.23 -6.26 13.10
C LEU A 45 -8.62 -6.71 14.42
N LEU A 46 -9.29 -7.62 15.12
CA LEU A 46 -8.84 -8.16 16.40
C LEU A 46 -8.69 -9.67 16.32
N LEU A 47 -7.75 -10.21 17.10
CA LEU A 47 -7.71 -11.63 17.40
C LEU A 47 -8.95 -12.04 18.22
N ASP A 48 -9.28 -13.32 18.22
CA ASP A 48 -10.33 -13.91 19.10
C ASP A 48 -10.11 -13.64 20.60
N SER A 49 -8.87 -13.34 20.99
CA SER A 49 -8.48 -12.92 22.33
C SER A 49 -8.90 -11.48 22.67
N GLY A 50 -9.36 -10.70 21.69
CA GLY A 50 -9.61 -9.26 21.76
C GLY A 50 -8.37 -8.39 21.59
N GLU A 51 -7.22 -8.96 21.21
CA GLU A 51 -6.01 -8.18 20.95
C GLU A 51 -6.06 -7.51 19.56
N PRO A 52 -5.89 -6.17 19.46
CA PRO A 52 -6.04 -5.47 18.20
C PRO A 52 -4.79 -5.62 17.32
N VAL A 53 -5.01 -5.91 16.04
CA VAL A 53 -3.96 -6.25 15.07
C VAL A 53 -3.68 -5.12 14.10
N VAL A 54 -4.72 -4.51 13.54
CA VAL A 54 -4.57 -3.41 12.58
C VAL A 54 -5.80 -2.52 12.60
N ASP A 55 -5.58 -1.21 12.59
CA ASP A 55 -6.63 -0.24 12.26
C ASP A 55 -6.59 0.03 10.75
N VAL A 56 -7.77 0.06 10.14
CA VAL A 56 -7.95 0.38 8.72
C VAL A 56 -8.85 1.59 8.61
N VAL A 57 -8.27 2.68 8.11
CA VAL A 57 -9.03 3.88 7.73
C VAL A 57 -9.20 3.89 6.22
N LYS A 58 -10.44 3.94 5.76
CA LYS A 58 -10.80 4.07 4.34
C LYS A 58 -11.20 5.50 4.04
N LEU A 59 -10.61 6.07 3.00
CA LEU A 59 -10.98 7.39 2.47
C LEU A 59 -11.48 7.19 1.05
N SER A 60 -12.74 7.57 0.81
CA SER A 60 -13.37 7.46 -0.51
C SER A 60 -13.34 8.79 -1.25
N CYS A 61 -13.30 8.76 -2.58
CA CYS A 61 -13.26 9.99 -3.35
C CYS A 61 -14.47 10.89 -3.08
N ALA A 62 -14.27 12.20 -3.24
CA ALA A 62 -15.26 13.25 -2.94
C ALA A 62 -15.53 13.53 -1.44
N THR A 63 -14.65 13.10 -0.54
CA THR A 63 -14.57 13.61 0.83
C THR A 63 -13.40 14.59 0.97
N SER A 64 -13.51 15.53 1.93
CA SER A 64 -12.43 16.48 2.24
C SER A 64 -11.15 15.79 2.65
N GLU A 65 -11.27 14.75 3.48
CA GLU A 65 -10.18 13.96 4.04
C GLU A 65 -9.44 13.20 2.94
N PHE A 66 -10.16 12.71 1.92
CA PHE A 66 -9.55 12.10 0.74
C PHE A 66 -8.74 13.11 -0.07
N ASP A 67 -9.32 14.28 -0.36
CA ASP A 67 -8.65 15.32 -1.13
C ASP A 67 -7.39 15.81 -0.40
N GLU A 68 -7.47 16.04 0.90
CA GLU A 68 -6.32 16.36 1.76
C GLU A 68 -5.24 15.27 1.71
N ALA A 69 -5.62 14.00 1.83
CA ALA A 69 -4.67 12.88 1.78
C ALA A 69 -3.97 12.77 0.41
N ILE A 70 -4.67 13.05 -0.69
CA ILE A 70 -4.08 13.10 -2.03
C ILE A 70 -3.11 14.29 -2.15
N GLU A 71 -3.52 15.48 -1.69
CA GLU A 71 -2.67 16.67 -1.72
C GLU A 71 -1.39 16.50 -0.89
N GLU A 72 -1.49 15.95 0.32
CA GLU A 72 -0.35 15.62 1.16
C GLU A 72 0.59 14.63 0.48
N THR A 73 0.03 13.60 -0.17
CA THR A 73 0.83 12.60 -0.89
C THR A 73 1.57 13.24 -2.06
N VAL A 74 0.91 14.12 -2.83
CA VAL A 74 1.55 14.85 -3.94
C VAL A 74 2.61 15.83 -3.42
N ARG A 75 2.36 16.53 -2.32
CA ARG A 75 3.34 17.41 -1.67
C ARG A 75 4.55 16.63 -1.20
N MET A 76 4.36 15.47 -0.58
CA MET A 76 5.44 14.58 -0.17
C MET A 76 6.29 14.11 -1.37
N LEU A 77 5.66 13.81 -2.50
CA LEU A 77 6.35 13.43 -3.73
C LEU A 77 7.22 14.54 -4.34
N LEU A 78 6.79 15.80 -4.24
CA LEU A 78 7.42 16.93 -4.92
C LEU A 78 8.34 17.77 -4.01
N ASP A 79 7.98 17.93 -2.74
CA ASP A 79 8.54 18.93 -1.84
C ASP A 79 9.23 18.32 -0.60
N SER A 80 9.42 16.99 -0.57
CA SER A 80 10.11 16.33 0.55
C SER A 80 11.57 16.83 0.69
N PRO A 81 12.05 17.11 1.93
CA PRO A 81 13.45 17.46 2.17
C PRO A 81 14.44 16.41 1.67
N VAL A 82 14.03 15.14 1.68
CA VAL A 82 14.76 14.03 1.07
C VAL A 82 14.02 13.63 -0.20
N PRO A 83 14.58 13.92 -1.39
CA PRO A 83 13.90 13.62 -2.65
C PRO A 83 13.60 12.14 -2.81
N ILE A 84 12.38 11.85 -3.24
CA ILE A 84 11.97 10.49 -3.61
C ILE A 84 12.49 10.21 -5.00
N ASN A 85 13.16 9.07 -5.15
CA ASN A 85 13.80 8.66 -6.40
C ASN A 85 13.23 7.34 -6.90
N PRO A 86 13.21 7.12 -8.21
CA PRO A 86 13.67 8.01 -9.29
C PRO A 86 12.61 9.04 -9.73
N ALA A 87 13.08 10.14 -10.34
CA ALA A 87 12.22 11.22 -10.82
C ALA A 87 11.18 10.78 -11.87
N SER A 88 11.47 9.75 -12.66
CA SER A 88 10.52 9.17 -13.62
C SER A 88 9.32 8.53 -12.92
N ALA A 89 9.57 7.77 -11.84
CA ALA A 89 8.52 7.18 -11.01
C ALA A 89 7.72 8.26 -10.27
N VAL A 90 8.37 9.28 -9.71
CA VAL A 90 7.68 10.43 -9.08
C VAL A 90 6.71 11.10 -10.05
N ARG A 91 7.16 11.38 -11.28
CA ARG A 91 6.29 11.97 -12.32
C ARG A 91 5.09 11.08 -12.63
N TRP A 92 5.30 9.76 -12.74
CA TRP A 92 4.23 8.80 -12.95
C TRP A 92 3.24 8.79 -11.78
N LEU A 93 3.76 8.77 -10.54
CA LEU A 93 2.95 8.80 -9.31
C LEU A 93 2.07 10.05 -9.23
N CYS A 94 2.59 11.23 -9.55
CA CYS A 94 1.76 12.46 -9.58
C CYS A 94 0.61 12.38 -10.59
N GLN A 95 0.76 11.65 -11.70
CA GLN A 95 -0.35 11.40 -12.63
C GLN A 95 -1.28 10.30 -12.10
N TYR A 96 -0.72 9.28 -11.46
CA TYR A 96 -1.49 8.20 -10.84
C TYR A 96 -2.43 8.72 -9.75
N MET A 97 -1.99 9.64 -8.89
CA MET A 97 -2.80 10.22 -7.82
C MET A 97 -4.11 10.86 -8.32
N LYS A 98 -4.15 11.37 -9.56
CA LYS A 98 -5.36 11.93 -10.17
C LYS A 98 -6.43 10.88 -10.51
N ARG A 99 -6.02 9.61 -10.59
CA ARG A 99 -6.90 8.47 -10.91
C ARG A 99 -7.39 7.74 -9.68
N VAL A 100 -6.80 7.99 -8.51
CA VAL A 100 -7.15 7.31 -7.27
C VAL A 100 -8.61 7.61 -6.92
N LYS A 101 -9.30 6.58 -6.43
CA LYS A 101 -10.70 6.61 -6.02
C LYS A 101 -10.90 6.24 -4.55
N VAL A 102 -9.97 5.48 -3.99
CA VAL A 102 -10.03 5.05 -2.60
C VAL A 102 -8.62 4.93 -2.04
N ILE A 103 -8.45 5.31 -0.78
CA ILE A 103 -7.24 5.09 -0.01
C ILE A 103 -7.57 4.21 1.19
N TYR A 104 -6.85 3.12 1.36
CA TYR A 104 -6.88 2.33 2.59
C TYR A 104 -5.58 2.57 3.36
N ASN A 105 -5.68 3.00 4.60
CA ASN A 105 -4.54 3.21 5.49
C ASN A 105 -4.54 2.14 6.58
N PHE A 106 -3.65 1.16 6.45
CA PHE A 106 -3.42 0.08 7.41
C PHE A 106 -2.38 0.52 8.43
N ARG A 107 -2.81 0.65 9.69
CA ARG A 107 -1.96 1.06 10.81
C ARG A 107 -1.72 -0.15 11.72
N PRO A 108 -0.49 -0.69 11.74
CA PRO A 108 -0.18 -1.88 12.54
C PRO A 108 -0.36 -1.57 14.03
N LEU A 109 -0.92 -2.53 14.77
CA LEU A 109 -1.08 -2.51 16.21
C LEU A 109 -0.32 -3.69 16.85
N ILE A 110 -0.35 -3.77 18.17
CA ILE A 110 0.47 -4.71 18.95
C ILE A 110 0.27 -6.19 18.53
N GLY A 111 -0.95 -6.58 18.18
CA GLY A 111 -1.26 -7.95 17.80
C GLY A 111 -0.63 -8.40 16.48
N LEU A 112 -0.19 -7.47 15.62
CA LEU A 112 0.42 -7.79 14.32
C LEU A 112 1.75 -8.55 14.44
N ASP A 113 2.48 -8.36 15.55
CA ASP A 113 3.77 -9.04 15.77
C ASP A 113 3.62 -10.54 16.05
N SER A 114 2.40 -11.02 16.29
CA SER A 114 2.10 -12.44 16.45
C SER A 114 1.90 -13.15 15.10
N GLU A 115 2.17 -14.45 15.04
CA GLU A 115 1.92 -15.25 13.84
C GLU A 115 0.43 -15.20 13.43
N ALA A 116 -0.48 -15.29 14.40
CA ALA A 116 -1.92 -15.20 14.16
C ALA A 116 -2.33 -13.82 13.64
N GLY A 117 -1.83 -12.75 14.23
CA GLY A 117 -2.11 -11.38 13.78
C GLY A 117 -1.56 -11.11 12.39
N TRP A 118 -0.37 -11.62 12.07
CA TRP A 118 0.16 -11.55 10.72
C TRP A 118 -0.74 -12.28 9.71
N VAL A 119 -1.18 -13.51 10.01
CA VAL A 119 -2.06 -14.30 9.13
C VAL A 119 -3.41 -13.61 8.90
N LEU A 120 -3.99 -13.04 9.95
CA LEU A 120 -5.22 -12.24 9.88
C LEU A 120 -5.03 -11.04 8.95
N PHE A 121 -4.03 -10.20 9.21
CA PHE A 121 -3.73 -9.02 8.41
C PHE A 121 -3.44 -9.38 6.94
N ASP A 122 -2.58 -10.38 6.70
CA ASP A 122 -2.19 -10.81 5.36
C ASP A 122 -3.38 -11.34 4.55
N THR A 123 -4.34 -12.00 5.20
CA THR A 123 -5.56 -12.49 4.55
C THR A 123 -6.45 -11.35 4.05
N VAL A 124 -6.73 -10.36 4.92
CA VAL A 124 -7.51 -9.18 4.52
C VAL A 124 -6.75 -8.38 3.46
N TRP A 125 -5.46 -8.16 3.66
CA TRP A 125 -4.60 -7.43 2.73
C TRP A 125 -4.57 -8.04 1.33
N LYS A 126 -4.35 -9.35 1.23
CA LYS A 126 -4.36 -10.08 -0.06
C LYS A 126 -5.70 -9.98 -0.75
N SER A 127 -6.79 -10.05 0.00
CA SER A 127 -8.15 -9.97 -0.53
C SER A 127 -8.43 -8.56 -1.08
N VAL A 128 -8.10 -7.50 -0.34
CA VAL A 128 -8.18 -6.12 -0.83
C VAL A 128 -7.39 -5.93 -2.12
N ARG A 129 -6.15 -6.42 -2.20
CA ARG A 129 -5.31 -6.32 -3.40
C ARG A 129 -5.82 -7.14 -4.59
N LYS A 130 -6.58 -8.21 -4.33
CA LYS A 130 -7.20 -9.04 -5.37
C LYS A 130 -8.43 -8.35 -5.94
N GLU A 131 -9.22 -7.69 -5.09
CA GLU A 131 -10.46 -7.02 -5.47
C GLU A 131 -10.23 -5.64 -6.08
N LEU A 132 -9.16 -4.95 -5.68
CA LEU A 132 -8.85 -3.60 -6.12
C LEU A 132 -7.52 -3.54 -6.86
N LYS A 133 -7.52 -2.83 -7.98
CA LYS A 133 -6.28 -2.43 -8.66
C LYS A 133 -5.75 -1.18 -7.98
N GLY A 134 -4.49 -1.22 -7.58
CA GLY A 134 -3.90 -0.13 -6.82
C GLY A 134 -2.39 -0.20 -6.71
N ILE A 135 -1.81 0.83 -6.11
CA ILE A 135 -0.41 0.86 -5.70
C ILE A 135 -0.30 0.89 -4.18
N VAL A 136 0.86 0.50 -3.67
CA VAL A 136 1.15 0.49 -2.23
C VAL A 136 2.18 1.56 -1.92
N PHE A 137 2.05 2.19 -0.76
CA PHE A 137 3.09 2.99 -0.13
C PHE A 137 3.39 2.43 1.26
N CYS A 138 4.65 2.07 1.47
CA CYS A 138 5.19 1.73 2.77
C CYS A 138 6.21 2.80 3.18
N GLU A 139 6.02 3.40 4.35
CA GLU A 139 6.98 4.33 4.91
C GLU A 139 8.32 3.63 5.12
N GLY A 140 9.42 4.29 4.75
CA GLY A 140 10.76 3.69 4.79
C GLY A 140 11.08 2.74 3.62
N GLU A 141 10.11 2.36 2.79
CA GLU A 141 10.36 1.53 1.60
C GLU A 141 10.10 2.32 0.31
N GLY A 142 8.94 2.96 0.23
CA GLY A 142 8.47 3.74 -0.92
C GLY A 142 7.20 3.16 -1.55
N PHE A 143 7.00 3.51 -2.82
CA PHE A 143 5.88 3.08 -3.65
C PHE A 143 6.18 1.85 -4.50
N THR A 144 5.12 1.07 -4.76
CA THR A 144 5.08 0.04 -5.80
C THR A 144 4.30 0.49 -7.04
N ASN A 145 4.46 -0.20 -8.17
CA ASN A 145 3.52 -0.12 -9.30
C ASN A 145 2.29 -1.03 -9.08
N GLU A 146 1.38 -1.03 -10.05
CA GLU A 146 0.15 -1.83 -9.99
C GLU A 146 0.40 -3.35 -9.93
N GLU A 147 1.56 -3.82 -10.42
CA GLU A 147 1.99 -5.23 -10.36
C GLU A 147 2.71 -5.58 -9.04
N GLY A 148 2.94 -4.59 -8.17
CA GLY A 148 3.60 -4.77 -6.88
C GLY A 148 5.13 -4.71 -6.92
N ALA A 149 5.74 -4.34 -8.04
CA ALA A 149 7.18 -4.09 -8.13
C ALA A 149 7.53 -2.73 -7.50
N GLN A 150 8.62 -2.65 -6.74
CA GLN A 150 9.11 -1.41 -6.14
C GLN A 150 9.51 -0.41 -7.23
N ILE A 151 8.95 0.79 -7.20
CA ILE A 151 9.25 1.85 -8.19
C ILE A 151 9.92 3.07 -7.61
N THR A 152 9.93 3.22 -6.29
CA THR A 152 10.74 4.25 -5.62
C THR A 152 11.51 3.65 -4.46
N CYS A 153 12.62 4.24 -4.09
CA CYS A 153 13.41 3.80 -2.93
C CYS A 153 13.44 4.88 -1.86
N GLN A 154 12.95 4.56 -0.66
CA GLN A 154 13.13 5.36 0.55
C GLN A 154 13.86 4.61 1.67
N PHE A 155 14.57 3.53 1.34
CA PHE A 155 15.26 2.68 2.30
C PHE A 155 16.24 3.48 3.17
N THR A 156 15.93 3.57 4.46
CA THR A 156 16.74 4.25 5.46
C THR A 156 17.66 3.25 6.15
N GLY A 157 18.83 2.97 5.57
CA GLY A 157 19.88 2.17 6.24
C GLY A 157 20.51 1.07 5.39
N THR A 158 21.24 0.17 6.06
CA THR A 158 21.84 -1.03 5.44
C THR A 158 20.78 -2.11 5.30
N MET A 159 19.94 -1.98 4.26
CA MET A 159 19.00 -3.03 3.89
C MET A 159 19.73 -4.14 3.14
N SER A 160 19.25 -5.36 3.26
CA SER A 160 19.77 -6.52 2.54
C SER A 160 18.62 -7.39 2.07
N GLY A 161 18.82 -8.14 1.01
CA GLY A 161 17.79 -8.98 0.41
C GLY A 161 17.44 -8.59 -1.02
N GLN A 162 16.63 -9.42 -1.64
CA GLN A 162 16.18 -9.25 -3.02
C GLN A 162 14.75 -8.69 -3.01
N VAL A 163 14.52 -7.64 -3.79
CA VAL A 163 13.20 -7.05 -4.00
C VAL A 163 12.88 -7.02 -5.49
N ASN A 164 11.63 -7.34 -5.87
CA ASN A 164 11.17 -7.10 -7.23
C ASN A 164 11.01 -5.59 -7.43
N ALA A 165 11.76 -5.02 -8.37
CA ALA A 165 11.76 -3.59 -8.66
C ALA A 165 11.45 -3.32 -10.12
N ALA A 166 11.01 -2.11 -10.45
CA ALA A 166 10.75 -1.69 -11.81
C ALA A 166 11.18 -0.25 -12.07
N VAL A 167 11.76 0.00 -13.23
CA VAL A 167 12.00 1.35 -13.75
C VAL A 167 11.10 1.63 -14.93
N LEU A 168 10.71 2.89 -15.11
CA LEU A 168 9.89 3.30 -16.23
C LEU A 168 10.77 3.52 -17.46
N GLY A 169 10.56 2.71 -18.50
CA GLY A 169 11.23 2.84 -19.79
C GLY A 169 10.80 4.10 -20.56
N GLU A 170 11.54 4.45 -21.62
CA GLU A 170 11.21 5.59 -22.49
C GLU A 170 9.88 5.42 -23.23
N ASP A 171 9.44 4.18 -23.42
CA ASP A 171 8.14 3.80 -23.98
C ASP A 171 6.97 3.92 -22.98
N GLY A 172 7.26 4.34 -21.74
CA GLY A 172 6.29 4.46 -20.67
C GLY A 172 5.88 3.11 -20.08
N GLN A 173 6.60 2.03 -20.35
CA GLN A 173 6.34 0.70 -19.78
C GLN A 173 7.25 0.42 -18.58
N TRP A 174 6.74 -0.33 -17.61
CA TRP A 174 7.53 -0.80 -16.48
C TRP A 174 8.48 -1.93 -16.92
N GLN A 175 9.76 -1.79 -16.59
CA GLN A 175 10.77 -2.81 -16.83
C GLN A 175 11.17 -3.43 -15.50
N GLU A 176 10.63 -4.61 -15.21
CA GLU A 176 10.88 -5.32 -13.95
C GLU A 176 12.27 -6.00 -13.92
N PHE A 177 12.81 -6.12 -12.71
CA PHE A 177 14.06 -6.82 -12.40
C PHE A 177 14.17 -7.12 -10.89
N SER A 178 15.02 -8.08 -10.55
CA SER A 178 15.40 -8.34 -9.14
C SER A 178 16.48 -7.35 -8.73
N LEU A 179 16.27 -6.63 -7.64
CA LEU A 179 17.22 -5.68 -7.08
C LEU A 179 17.79 -6.23 -5.77
N ASP A 180 19.11 -6.36 -5.70
CA ASP A 180 19.82 -6.65 -4.47
C ASP A 180 20.02 -5.36 -3.68
N LEU A 181 19.40 -5.25 -2.50
CA LEU A 181 19.53 -4.08 -1.62
C LEU A 181 20.94 -3.94 -1.01
N SER A 182 21.76 -4.99 -1.07
CA SER A 182 23.17 -4.94 -0.65
C SER A 182 24.12 -4.50 -1.76
N ASP A 183 23.65 -4.43 -3.01
CA ASP A 183 24.42 -3.92 -4.14
C ASP A 183 24.19 -2.41 -4.30
N ASN A 184 25.11 -1.63 -3.73
CA ASN A 184 25.09 -0.17 -3.83
C ASN A 184 25.09 0.34 -5.27
N GLN A 185 25.73 -0.37 -6.21
CA GLN A 185 25.77 0.06 -7.60
C GLN A 185 24.40 -0.14 -8.24
N ALA A 186 23.74 -1.29 -8.01
CA ALA A 186 22.39 -1.55 -8.49
C ALA A 186 21.38 -0.53 -7.91
N LEU A 187 21.52 -0.19 -6.62
CA LEU A 187 20.71 0.85 -5.97
C LEU A 187 20.90 2.23 -6.62
N GLU A 188 22.14 2.63 -6.92
CA GLU A 188 22.40 3.90 -7.62
C GLU A 188 21.74 3.95 -9.00
N TYR A 189 21.80 2.86 -9.77
CA TYR A 189 21.11 2.77 -11.06
C TYR A 189 19.60 2.93 -10.88
N PHE A 190 19.01 2.20 -9.92
CA PHE A 190 17.57 2.28 -9.64
C PHE A 190 17.14 3.69 -9.23
N GLN A 191 17.90 4.36 -8.36
CA GLN A 191 17.62 5.74 -7.94
C GLN A 191 17.73 6.75 -9.10
N ARG A 192 18.52 6.45 -10.14
CA ARG A 192 18.57 7.24 -11.38
C ARG A 192 17.48 6.87 -12.39
N GLY A 193 16.64 5.89 -12.08
CA GLY A 193 15.59 5.40 -12.97
C GLY A 193 16.11 4.51 -14.09
N GLN A 194 17.23 3.84 -13.85
CA GLN A 194 17.91 2.97 -14.81
C GLN A 194 17.89 1.53 -14.30
N LYS A 195 17.64 0.58 -15.21
CA LYS A 195 17.72 -0.84 -14.91
C LYS A 195 19.20 -1.23 -14.70
N PRO A 196 19.57 -1.85 -13.56
CA PRO A 196 20.91 -2.40 -13.37
C PRO A 196 21.24 -3.45 -14.44
N ALA A 197 22.52 -3.54 -14.81
CA ALA A 197 23.02 -4.46 -15.83
C ALA A 197 23.14 -5.90 -15.33
#